data_AF-A0A199VSQ5-F1
#
_entry.id   AF-A0A199VSQ5-F1
#
_cell.length_a   1.000
_cell.length_b   1.000
_cell.length_c   1.000
_cell.angle_alpha   90.00
_cell.angle_beta   90.00
_cell.angle_gamma   90.00
#
_symmetry.space_group_name_H-M   'P 1'
#
loop_
_entity.id
_entity.type
_entity.pdbx_description
1 polymer ?
#
loop_
_entity_poly.entity_id
_entity_poly.type
_entity_poly.pdbx_seq_one_letter_code
_entity_poly.pdbx_strand_id
1 'polypeptide(L)'
;MGTMSRALAISLLLTIFLLPLAFAASASGLIRIGLKKKPINENNQIAARLAADEGIGLLPVKYGLQSGLQGEEETDIIALKNYMNAQYFGEIGIGSPPQKFTVIFDTGSSNLWVPSSKCYFSIACFFHAKYKSSQSSTYRKNGTTAAIQYGSGAISGYFSQDHVTVGDLVVKHQDFIEATREPTLTFVVAKFDGILGLGFQEISVGGAVPVWDNMVKQGLIKEPVFSFWFNRNEEDGEGGEIVFGGVDPSHYKGKHTYVPVTQKGYWQFEMGDVLIDGQTTGTVLLLFYSPCSPTAAYCFSL
;
A
#
# COMPACT_ATOMS: atom_id res chain seq x y z
N MET A 1 -52.29 47.23 -1.68
CA MET A 1 -51.10 46.54 -1.14
C MET A 1 -51.57 45.42 -0.21
N GLY A 2 -51.43 44.13 -0.56
CA GLY A 2 -51.74 43.07 0.41
C GLY A 2 -52.00 41.65 -0.10
N THR A 3 -52.17 41.38 -1.39
CA THR A 3 -52.59 40.04 -1.86
C THR A 3 -51.55 39.27 -2.68
N MET A 4 -50.59 39.93 -3.33
CA MET A 4 -49.54 39.25 -4.11
C MET A 4 -48.45 38.56 -3.26
N SER A 5 -48.27 38.94 -1.99
CA SER A 5 -47.17 38.41 -1.17
C SER A 5 -47.48 37.05 -0.53
N ARG A 6 -48.77 36.67 -0.40
CA ARG A 6 -49.18 35.38 0.18
C ARG A 6 -49.07 34.21 -0.80
N ALA A 7 -49.28 34.44 -2.10
CA ALA A 7 -49.18 33.39 -3.11
C ALA A 7 -47.74 32.92 -3.35
N LEU A 8 -46.77 33.83 -3.29
CA LEU A 8 -45.34 33.51 -3.40
C LEU A 8 -44.81 32.75 -2.18
N ALA A 9 -45.29 33.05 -0.97
CA ALA A 9 -44.89 32.35 0.25
C ALA A 9 -45.39 30.89 0.27
N ILE A 10 -46.61 30.64 -0.22
CA ILE A 10 -47.19 29.28 -0.25
C ILE A 10 -46.51 28.42 -1.33
N SER A 11 -46.13 29.01 -2.47
CA SER A 11 -45.36 28.29 -3.51
C SER A 11 -43.95 27.93 -3.06
N LEU A 12 -43.32 28.74 -2.19
CA LEU A 12 -41.98 28.46 -1.65
C LEU A 12 -42.01 27.41 -0.53
N LEU A 13 -43.13 27.29 0.18
CA LEU A 13 -43.34 26.27 1.22
C LEU A 13 -43.67 24.88 0.63
N LEU A 14 -44.30 24.82 -0.54
CA LEU A 14 -44.61 23.57 -1.24
C LEU A 14 -43.41 22.96 -2.00
N THR A 15 -42.41 23.77 -2.37
CA THR A 15 -41.17 23.25 -2.97
C THR A 15 -40.21 22.64 -1.95
N ILE A 16 -40.35 22.96 -0.66
CA ILE A 16 -39.58 22.35 0.43
C ILE A 16 -40.07 20.94 0.75
N PHE A 17 -41.32 20.60 0.42
CA PHE A 17 -41.90 19.27 0.67
C PHE A 17 -41.75 18.26 -0.49
N LEU A 18 -41.15 18.66 -1.61
CA LEU A 18 -40.94 17.80 -2.79
C LEU A 18 -39.46 17.62 -3.16
N LEU A 19 -38.53 17.98 -2.27
CA LEU A 19 -37.18 17.44 -2.35
C LEU A 19 -37.26 15.95 -1.96
N PRO A 20 -36.86 15.01 -2.84
CA PRO A 20 -36.64 13.66 -2.38
C PRO A 20 -35.61 13.80 -1.27
N LEU A 21 -35.92 13.28 -0.08
CA LEU A 21 -34.89 12.88 0.85
C LEU A 21 -33.97 11.99 0.02
N ALA A 22 -32.84 12.56 -0.42
CA ALA A 22 -31.70 11.78 -0.78
C ALA A 22 -31.43 10.98 0.49
N PHE A 23 -31.86 9.72 0.47
CA PHE A 23 -31.39 8.73 1.41
C PHE A 23 -29.88 8.94 1.44
N ALA A 24 -29.37 9.45 2.56
CA ALA A 24 -28.02 9.13 2.95
C ALA A 24 -28.04 7.60 3.00
N ALA A 25 -27.62 6.97 1.90
CA ALA A 25 -27.26 5.58 1.91
C ALA A 25 -26.38 5.45 3.13
N SER A 26 -26.82 4.62 4.08
CA SER A 26 -26.05 4.28 5.27
C SER A 26 -24.61 4.05 4.81
N ALA A 27 -23.73 5.02 5.05
CA ALA A 27 -22.34 4.89 4.69
C ALA A 27 -21.89 3.67 5.48
N SER A 28 -21.59 2.58 4.79
CA SER A 28 -21.43 1.23 5.34
C SER A 28 -20.33 1.09 6.41
N GLY A 29 -19.72 2.20 6.86
CA GLY A 29 -18.54 2.24 7.71
C GLY A 29 -17.28 1.74 7.00
N LEU A 30 -17.43 1.28 5.75
CA LEU A 30 -16.34 0.80 4.91
C LEU A 30 -15.63 1.98 4.27
N ILE A 31 -14.30 2.01 4.43
CA ILE A 31 -13.44 2.97 3.75
C ILE A 31 -12.94 2.32 2.48
N ARG A 32 -13.42 2.82 1.35
CA ARG A 32 -13.19 2.25 0.01
C ARG A 32 -12.21 3.11 -0.75
N ILE A 33 -11.22 2.47 -1.37
CA ILE A 33 -10.20 3.16 -2.13
C ILE A 33 -10.07 2.45 -3.48
N GLY A 34 -10.45 3.16 -4.54
CA GLY A 34 -10.31 2.69 -5.90
C GLY A 34 -8.83 2.52 -6.26
N LEU A 35 -8.52 1.37 -6.84
CA LEU A 35 -7.20 1.04 -7.36
C LEU A 35 -7.19 1.25 -8.88
N LYS A 36 -6.11 1.84 -9.37
CA LYS A 36 -5.84 1.93 -10.81
C LYS A 36 -5.00 0.75 -11.23
N LYS A 37 -5.45 0.04 -12.27
CA LYS A 37 -4.64 -0.98 -12.95
C LYS A 37 -3.82 -0.29 -14.04
N LYS A 38 -2.50 -0.41 -14.01
CA LYS A 38 -1.65 -0.04 -15.16
C LYS A 38 -1.00 -1.30 -15.71
N PRO A 39 -1.27 -1.68 -16.97
CA PRO A 39 -0.71 -2.89 -17.54
C PRO A 39 0.81 -2.80 -17.60
N ILE A 40 1.44 -3.97 -17.48
CA ILE A 40 2.87 -4.16 -17.69
C ILE A 40 3.15 -3.92 -19.19
N ASN A 41 4.10 -3.05 -19.51
CA ASN A 41 4.54 -2.84 -20.89
C ASN A 41 5.94 -3.45 -21.13
N GLU A 42 6.42 -3.41 -22.38
CA GLU A 42 7.72 -3.96 -22.76
C GLU A 42 8.88 -3.37 -21.93
N ASN A 43 8.87 -2.07 -21.67
CA ASN A 43 9.89 -1.42 -20.84
C ASN A 43 9.88 -1.96 -19.40
N ASN A 44 8.68 -2.19 -18.83
CA ASN A 44 8.55 -2.79 -17.51
C ASN A 44 9.10 -4.23 -17.50
N GLN A 45 8.86 -5.03 -18.55
CA GLN A 45 9.39 -6.39 -18.66
C GLN A 45 10.91 -6.43 -18.83
N ILE A 46 11.46 -5.56 -19.67
CA ILE A 46 12.91 -5.46 -19.88
C ILE A 46 13.60 -5.04 -18.59
N ALA A 47 13.09 -4.00 -17.93
CA ALA A 47 13.64 -3.55 -16.65
C ALA A 47 13.48 -4.60 -15.54
N ALA A 48 12.40 -5.40 -15.51
CA ALA A 48 12.28 -6.52 -14.59
C ALA A 48 13.38 -7.57 -14.80
N ARG A 49 13.70 -7.90 -16.05
CA ARG A 49 14.77 -8.83 -16.39
C ARG A 49 16.14 -8.28 -16.00
N LEU A 50 16.40 -7.01 -16.32
CA LEU A 50 17.65 -6.34 -15.96
C LEU A 50 17.82 -6.23 -14.43
N ALA A 51 16.75 -5.91 -13.70
CA ALA A 51 16.79 -5.81 -12.24
C ALA A 51 17.00 -7.19 -11.57
N ALA A 52 16.44 -8.26 -12.16
CA ALA A 52 16.73 -9.63 -11.70
C ALA A 52 18.20 -10.00 -11.94
N ASP A 53 18.80 -9.56 -13.05
CA ASP A 53 20.21 -9.78 -13.38
C ASP A 53 21.16 -8.95 -12.49
N GLU A 54 20.83 -7.67 -12.25
CA GLU A 54 21.55 -6.80 -11.30
C GLU A 54 21.44 -7.31 -9.85
N GLY A 55 20.30 -7.90 -9.47
CA GLY A 55 20.09 -8.53 -8.17
C GLY A 55 20.97 -9.77 -7.94
N ILE A 56 21.33 -10.50 -9.00
CA ILE A 56 22.28 -11.62 -8.95
C ILE A 56 23.73 -11.09 -8.82
N GLY A 57 24.03 -9.92 -9.37
CA GLY A 57 25.35 -9.27 -9.31
C GLY A 57 25.70 -8.58 -7.99
N LEU A 58 24.74 -8.41 -7.07
CA LEU A 58 24.90 -7.72 -5.77
C LEU A 58 24.93 -8.67 -4.56
N LEU A 59 25.39 -9.92 -4.73
CA LEU A 59 25.95 -10.68 -3.61
C LEU A 59 27.04 -9.82 -2.94
N PRO A 60 27.12 -9.76 -1.59
CA PRO A 60 27.61 -8.60 -0.88
C PRO A 60 29.08 -8.32 -1.22
N VAL A 61 29.33 -7.22 -1.92
CA VAL A 61 30.64 -6.58 -1.93
C VAL A 61 30.88 -6.09 -0.50
N LYS A 62 31.62 -6.88 0.26
CA LYS A 62 32.22 -6.52 1.55
C LYS A 62 32.84 -5.13 1.45
N TYR A 63 32.16 -4.11 1.96
CA TYR A 63 32.83 -2.89 2.37
C TYR A 63 33.61 -3.21 3.64
N GLY A 64 34.93 -3.25 3.50
CA GLY A 64 35.86 -3.54 4.58
C GLY A 64 35.72 -2.52 5.71
N LEU A 65 35.22 -2.99 6.84
CA LEU A 65 35.44 -2.41 8.17
C LEU A 65 35.95 -3.55 9.07
N GLN A 66 37.24 -3.48 9.40
CA GLN A 66 37.84 -4.31 10.44
C GLN A 66 37.17 -3.99 11.78
N SER A 67 36.44 -4.95 12.33
CA SER A 67 36.34 -5.14 13.79
C SER A 67 36.01 -6.60 14.06
N GLY A 68 36.72 -7.18 15.01
CA GLY A 68 36.74 -8.62 15.26
C GLY A 68 35.58 -9.17 16.08
N LEU A 69 35.45 -10.50 15.95
CA LEU A 69 34.95 -11.50 16.90
C LEU A 69 33.47 -11.49 17.34
N GLN A 70 32.86 -12.63 16.99
CA GLN A 70 31.78 -13.41 17.66
C GLN A 70 30.31 -13.00 17.46
N GLY A 71 29.50 -14.01 17.10
CA GLY A 71 28.07 -14.08 17.41
C GLY A 71 27.17 -14.18 16.18
N GLU A 72 26.41 -15.26 16.11
CA GLU A 72 25.39 -15.60 15.11
C GLU A 72 24.23 -14.60 15.05
N GLU A 73 23.73 -14.32 13.85
CA GLU A 73 22.31 -14.41 13.50
C GLU A 73 22.22 -14.52 11.97
N GLU A 74 21.78 -15.68 11.49
CA GLU A 74 21.48 -15.91 10.08
C GLU A 74 20.21 -15.11 9.75
N THR A 75 20.39 -13.86 9.32
CA THR A 75 19.29 -13.06 8.79
C THR A 75 18.80 -13.72 7.50
N ASP A 76 17.70 -14.45 7.59
CA ASP A 76 17.02 -15.07 6.45
C ASP A 76 16.33 -13.97 5.60
N ILE A 77 17.16 -13.21 4.88
CA ILE A 77 16.70 -12.13 3.99
C ILE A 77 16.22 -12.79 2.69
N ILE A 78 14.95 -13.21 2.68
CA ILE A 78 14.28 -13.59 1.43
C ILE A 78 13.88 -12.30 0.69
N ALA A 79 14.84 -11.68 0.00
CA ALA A 79 14.62 -10.55 -0.89
C ALA A 79 13.99 -11.00 -2.22
N LEU A 80 12.73 -11.47 -2.21
CA LEU A 80 12.05 -11.99 -3.42
C LEU A 80 10.97 -11.05 -3.99
N LYS A 81 11.06 -9.74 -3.73
CA LYS A 81 10.05 -8.78 -4.21
C LYS A 81 10.41 -8.18 -5.55
N ASN A 82 9.55 -8.41 -6.56
CA ASN A 82 9.63 -7.80 -7.87
C ASN A 82 8.46 -6.82 -8.10
N TYR A 83 8.71 -5.53 -7.93
CA TYR A 83 7.70 -4.48 -8.11
C TYR A 83 7.46 -4.08 -9.57
N MET A 84 8.27 -4.59 -10.50
CA MET A 84 8.06 -4.35 -11.94
C MET A 84 6.82 -5.07 -12.49
N ASN A 85 6.32 -6.07 -11.76
CA ASN A 85 5.08 -6.76 -12.04
C ASN A 85 3.88 -6.14 -11.30
N ALA A 86 4.08 -5.07 -10.50
CA ALA A 86 2.99 -4.41 -9.81
C ALA A 86 2.07 -3.71 -10.82
N GLN A 87 0.79 -4.06 -10.77
CA GLN A 87 -0.23 -3.54 -11.69
C GLN A 87 -1.22 -2.60 -11.00
N TYR A 88 -1.34 -2.65 -9.67
CA TYR A 88 -2.41 -1.98 -8.93
C TYR A 88 -1.85 -0.94 -7.95
N PHE A 89 -2.40 0.28 -8.01
CA PHE A 89 -1.95 1.41 -7.21
C PHE A 89 -3.14 2.23 -6.74
N GLY A 90 -3.02 2.89 -5.58
CA GLY A 90 -3.97 3.91 -5.16
C GLY A 90 -3.27 5.17 -4.65
N GLU A 91 -4.06 6.15 -4.27
CA GLU A 91 -3.56 7.46 -3.83
C GLU A 91 -3.62 7.58 -2.30
N ILE A 92 -2.57 8.15 -1.72
CA ILE A 92 -2.52 8.57 -0.31
C ILE A 92 -2.09 10.04 -0.24
N GLY A 93 -2.39 10.69 0.87
CA GLY A 93 -1.88 12.01 1.23
C GLY A 93 -0.91 11.92 2.40
N ILE A 94 0.18 12.70 2.40
CA ILE A 94 1.07 12.82 3.56
C ILE A 94 1.25 14.30 3.90
N GLY A 95 1.04 14.64 5.18
CA GLY A 95 1.18 15.99 5.70
C GLY A 95 -0.09 16.81 5.75
N SER A 96 0.05 18.05 6.24
CA SER A 96 -1.05 19.03 6.32
C SER A 96 -0.57 20.41 5.82
N PRO A 97 -1.03 20.88 4.64
CA PRO A 97 -2.01 20.23 3.75
C PRO A 97 -1.47 18.91 3.14
N PRO A 98 -2.36 17.95 2.79
CA PRO A 98 -1.94 16.67 2.23
C PRO A 98 -1.18 16.79 0.91
N GLN A 99 0.02 16.21 0.85
CA GLN A 99 0.82 16.01 -0.37
C GLN A 99 0.50 14.64 -0.94
N LYS A 100 0.07 14.57 -2.20
CA LYS A 100 -0.45 13.33 -2.81
C LYS A 100 0.67 12.44 -3.35
N PHE A 101 0.54 11.13 -3.14
CA PHE A 101 1.43 10.09 -3.66
C PHE A 101 0.62 8.92 -4.18
N THR A 102 1.06 8.37 -5.31
CA THR A 102 0.58 7.08 -5.82
C THR A 102 1.41 5.98 -5.18
N VAL A 103 0.77 5.02 -4.51
CA VAL A 103 1.47 3.93 -3.81
C VAL A 103 0.94 2.57 -4.16
N ILE A 104 1.81 1.56 -4.03
CA ILE A 104 1.40 0.16 -3.93
C ILE A 104 0.96 -0.10 -2.49
N PHE A 105 -0.22 -0.68 -2.30
CA PHE A 105 -0.63 -1.27 -1.03
C PHE A 105 -0.07 -2.70 -0.96
N ASP A 106 1.01 -2.92 -0.22
CA ASP A 106 1.80 -4.15 -0.27
C ASP A 106 1.68 -4.96 1.03
N THR A 107 0.93 -6.07 1.01
CA THR A 107 0.84 -7.00 2.14
C THR A 107 2.13 -7.79 2.40
N GLY A 108 3.10 -7.73 1.49
CA GLY A 108 4.40 -8.37 1.66
C GLY A 108 5.41 -7.53 2.45
N SER A 109 5.19 -6.22 2.64
CA SER A 109 6.06 -5.31 3.41
C SER A 109 5.27 -4.56 4.49
N SER A 110 5.98 -3.92 5.43
CA SER A 110 5.34 -3.26 6.58
C SER A 110 5.68 -1.77 6.73
N ASN A 111 6.65 -1.26 5.98
CA ASN A 111 7.00 0.16 6.01
C ASN A 111 6.20 0.95 4.97
N LEU A 112 5.82 2.17 5.34
CA LEU A 112 5.46 3.22 4.38
C LEU A 112 6.73 3.98 3.98
N TRP A 113 6.94 4.21 2.69
CA TRP A 113 7.98 5.11 2.19
C TRP A 113 7.55 5.87 0.95
N VAL A 114 8.08 7.08 0.79
CA VAL A 114 7.90 7.93 -0.40
C VAL A 114 9.20 8.69 -0.71
N PRO A 115 9.40 9.18 -1.95
CA PRO A 115 10.58 9.95 -2.31
C PRO A 115 10.65 11.26 -1.53
N SER A 116 11.82 11.60 -1.01
CA SER A 116 12.06 12.85 -0.32
C SER A 116 12.39 13.97 -1.31
N SER A 117 12.00 15.20 -0.97
CA SER A 117 12.55 16.41 -1.57
C SER A 117 14.08 16.55 -1.43
N LYS A 118 14.70 15.76 -0.55
CA LYS A 118 16.16 15.63 -0.40
C LYS A 118 16.79 14.54 -1.27
N CYS A 119 16.00 13.88 -2.12
CA CYS A 119 16.50 12.94 -3.11
C CYS A 119 17.02 13.70 -4.35
N TYR A 120 18.32 14.00 -4.36
CA TYR A 120 18.94 14.83 -5.41
C TYR A 120 19.63 14.04 -6.51
N PHE A 121 20.10 12.82 -6.20
CA PHE A 121 21.05 12.10 -7.05
C PHE A 121 20.47 10.85 -7.72
N SER A 122 19.24 10.46 -7.39
CA SER A 122 18.57 9.33 -8.02
C SER A 122 17.65 9.80 -9.14
N ILE A 123 17.85 9.25 -10.34
CA ILE A 123 17.06 9.56 -11.53
C ILE A 123 15.56 9.31 -11.27
N ALA A 124 15.22 8.23 -10.54
CA ALA A 124 13.86 7.90 -10.18
C ALA A 124 13.11 9.06 -9.50
N CYS A 125 13.77 9.76 -8.57
CA CYS A 125 13.20 10.89 -7.83
C CYS A 125 12.95 12.16 -8.67
N PHE A 126 13.40 12.20 -9.93
CA PHE A 126 13.06 13.29 -10.84
C PHE A 126 11.72 13.07 -11.56
N PHE A 127 11.26 11.82 -11.66
CA PHE A 127 10.02 11.45 -12.33
C PHE A 127 8.84 11.23 -11.36
N HIS A 128 9.11 11.14 -10.06
CA HIS A 128 8.12 10.86 -9.02
C HIS A 128 7.82 12.08 -8.14
N ALA A 129 6.63 12.07 -7.54
CA ALA A 129 6.27 13.04 -6.52
C ALA A 129 7.21 12.94 -5.32
N LYS A 130 7.51 14.09 -4.69
CA LYS A 130 8.46 14.18 -3.58
C LYS A 130 7.83 14.83 -2.36
N TYR A 131 8.00 14.20 -1.21
CA TYR A 131 7.59 14.73 0.08
C TYR A 131 8.46 15.90 0.52
N LYS A 132 7.81 17.01 0.84
CA LYS A 132 8.40 18.25 1.33
C LYS A 132 7.97 18.46 2.77
N SER A 133 8.81 18.05 3.72
CA SER A 133 8.56 18.27 5.16
C SER A 133 8.34 19.75 5.50
N SER A 134 9.04 20.66 4.81
CA SER A 134 8.87 22.11 5.00
C SER A 134 7.49 22.65 4.60
N GLN A 135 6.68 21.87 3.88
CA GLN A 135 5.33 22.25 3.45
C GLN A 135 4.23 21.57 4.27
N SER A 136 4.59 20.81 5.31
CA SER A 136 3.63 20.17 6.21
C SER A 136 3.70 20.78 7.59
N SER A 137 2.56 21.29 8.07
CA SER A 137 2.40 21.84 9.43
C SER A 137 2.37 20.77 10.52
N THR A 138 2.09 19.51 10.16
CA THR A 138 1.98 18.37 11.09
C THR A 138 3.24 17.51 11.12
N TYR A 139 4.25 17.85 10.31
CA TYR A 139 5.53 17.18 10.27
C TYR A 139 6.25 17.20 11.62
N ARG A 140 6.78 16.03 11.99
CA ARG A 140 7.72 15.87 13.10
C ARG A 140 8.96 15.13 12.63
N LYS A 141 10.12 15.70 12.96
CA LYS A 141 11.41 15.11 12.64
C LYS A 141 11.66 13.88 13.51
N ASN A 142 12.01 12.75 12.89
CA ASN A 142 12.57 11.57 13.55
C ASN A 142 14.07 11.47 13.21
N GLY A 143 14.41 11.31 11.92
CA GLY A 143 15.79 11.39 11.41
C GLY A 143 16.60 10.09 11.53
N THR A 144 16.05 9.04 12.12
CA THR A 144 16.68 7.71 12.18
C THR A 144 16.90 7.17 10.77
N THR A 145 18.10 6.73 10.44
CA THR A 145 18.41 6.19 9.10
C THR A 145 17.71 4.87 8.84
N ALA A 146 17.29 4.63 7.59
CA ALA A 146 16.66 3.40 7.17
C ALA A 146 17.13 2.99 5.76
N ALA A 147 17.23 1.70 5.53
CA ALA A 147 17.48 1.12 4.22
C ALA A 147 16.61 -0.13 4.06
N ILE A 148 16.04 -0.32 2.87
CA ILE A 148 15.26 -1.50 2.52
C ILE A 148 15.84 -2.09 1.25
N GLN A 149 16.18 -3.38 1.30
CA GLN A 149 16.55 -4.17 0.14
C GLN A 149 15.35 -4.99 -0.33
N TYR A 150 15.00 -4.80 -1.58
CA TYR A 150 14.03 -5.60 -2.33
C TYR A 150 14.76 -6.51 -3.32
N GLY A 151 14.06 -7.53 -3.81
CA GLY A 151 14.64 -8.46 -4.78
C GLY A 151 15.02 -7.77 -6.08
N SER A 152 14.18 -6.83 -6.53
CA SER A 152 14.41 -6.04 -7.73
C SER A 152 14.92 -4.62 -7.46
N GLY A 153 15.36 -4.26 -6.25
CA GLY A 153 15.88 -2.91 -6.02
C GLY A 153 16.10 -2.53 -4.56
N ALA A 154 16.60 -1.33 -4.31
CA ALA A 154 16.84 -0.86 -2.94
C ALA A 154 16.42 0.59 -2.77
N ILE A 155 16.05 0.97 -1.55
CA ILE A 155 15.85 2.37 -1.15
C ILE A 155 16.62 2.64 0.14
N SER A 156 17.12 3.87 0.28
CA SER A 156 17.71 4.33 1.55
C SER A 156 17.35 5.78 1.85
N GLY A 157 17.28 6.11 3.13
CA GLY A 157 16.80 7.38 3.60
C GLY A 157 16.74 7.46 5.12
N TYR A 158 15.72 8.15 5.62
CA TYR A 158 15.52 8.31 7.06
C TYR A 158 14.03 8.36 7.40
N PHE A 159 13.71 8.03 8.65
CA PHE A 159 12.36 8.14 9.18
C PHE A 159 11.95 9.60 9.41
N SER A 160 10.69 9.86 9.13
CA SER A 160 9.95 11.08 9.44
C SER A 160 8.59 10.68 9.98
N GLN A 161 7.94 11.59 10.69
CA GLN A 161 6.60 11.38 11.21
C GLN A 161 5.66 12.47 10.70
N ASP A 162 4.48 12.08 10.22
CA ASP A 162 3.45 13.02 9.80
C ASP A 162 2.05 12.39 9.87
N HIS A 163 1.03 13.13 9.44
CA HIS A 163 -0.32 12.57 9.21
C HIS A 163 -0.38 11.95 7.81
N VAL A 164 -1.00 10.77 7.72
CA VAL A 164 -1.21 10.06 6.45
C VAL A 164 -2.70 9.93 6.19
N THR A 165 -3.15 10.46 5.07
CA THR A 165 -4.53 10.37 4.59
C THR A 165 -4.67 9.18 3.65
N VAL A 166 -5.59 8.27 3.93
CA VAL A 166 -5.87 7.06 3.14
C VAL A 166 -7.38 6.97 2.93
N GLY A 167 -7.85 7.30 1.71
CA GLY A 167 -9.26 7.62 1.49
C GLY A 167 -9.68 8.81 2.37
N ASP A 168 -10.74 8.64 3.16
CA ASP A 168 -11.21 9.65 4.11
C ASP A 168 -10.59 9.52 5.51
N LEU A 169 -9.74 8.51 5.74
CA LEU A 169 -9.08 8.31 7.03
C LEU A 169 -7.83 9.18 7.15
N VAL A 170 -7.66 9.80 8.32
CA VAL A 170 -6.42 10.51 8.67
C VAL A 170 -5.73 9.77 9.81
N VAL A 171 -4.70 9.00 9.46
CA VAL A 171 -3.83 8.30 10.40
C VAL A 171 -2.80 9.28 10.95
N LYS A 172 -2.89 9.59 12.25
CA LYS A 172 -2.01 10.58 12.88
C LYS A 172 -0.70 9.96 13.33
N HIS A 173 0.35 10.78 13.38
CA HIS A 173 1.68 10.43 13.89
C HIS A 173 2.25 9.14 13.28
N GLN A 174 2.06 8.94 11.98
CA GLN A 174 2.59 7.80 11.26
C GLN A 174 4.07 8.01 10.97
N ASP A 175 4.91 7.07 11.40
CA ASP A 175 6.31 7.02 10.99
C ASP A 175 6.41 6.45 9.56
N PHE A 176 7.20 7.08 8.71
CA PHE A 176 7.46 6.63 7.35
C PHE A 176 8.87 7.00 6.91
N ILE A 177 9.37 6.37 5.85
CA ILE A 177 10.71 6.62 5.34
C ILE A 177 10.63 7.64 4.21
N GLU A 178 11.41 8.70 4.35
CA GLU A 178 11.74 9.63 3.28
C GLU A 178 12.92 9.07 2.49
N ALA A 179 12.68 8.54 1.29
CA ALA A 179 13.74 7.98 0.45
C ALA A 179 14.63 9.11 -0.12
N THR A 180 15.92 9.04 0.16
CA THR A 180 16.93 9.99 -0.33
C THR A 180 17.77 9.42 -1.47
N ARG A 181 17.75 8.09 -1.62
CA ARG A 181 18.40 7.37 -2.71
C ARG A 181 17.56 6.16 -3.11
N GLU A 182 17.34 6.06 -4.41
CA GLU A 182 16.69 4.96 -5.12
C GLU A 182 17.60 4.59 -6.31
N PRO A 183 18.66 3.80 -6.08
CA PRO A 183 19.70 3.56 -7.08
C PRO A 183 19.25 2.69 -8.26
N THR A 184 18.21 1.88 -8.10
CA THR A 184 17.88 0.83 -9.07
C THR A 184 16.94 1.32 -10.17
N LEU A 185 17.14 0.83 -11.40
CA LEU A 185 16.31 1.15 -12.56
C LEU A 185 14.82 0.83 -12.35
N THR A 186 14.50 -0.14 -11.49
CA THR A 186 13.12 -0.50 -11.13
C THR A 186 12.27 0.70 -10.72
N PHE A 187 12.83 1.65 -9.97
CA PHE A 187 12.09 2.84 -9.54
C PHE A 187 12.08 3.95 -10.60
N VAL A 188 12.93 3.89 -11.63
CA VAL A 188 12.90 4.85 -12.75
C VAL A 188 11.71 4.60 -13.67
N VAL A 189 11.39 3.33 -13.92
CA VAL A 189 10.28 2.90 -14.78
C VAL A 189 9.02 2.53 -13.99
N ALA A 190 9.05 2.71 -12.67
CA ALA A 190 7.89 2.55 -11.80
C ALA A 190 6.79 3.54 -12.21
N LYS A 191 5.54 3.12 -12.03
CA LYS A 191 4.35 3.95 -12.30
C LYS A 191 3.69 4.45 -11.01
N PHE A 192 4.42 4.34 -9.89
CA PHE A 192 4.03 4.64 -8.52
C PHE A 192 5.19 5.37 -7.83
N ASP A 193 4.87 6.24 -6.89
CA ASP A 193 5.84 7.04 -6.15
C ASP A 193 6.45 6.27 -4.98
N GLY A 194 5.66 5.45 -4.28
CA GLY A 194 6.11 4.74 -3.09
C GLY A 194 5.33 3.48 -2.75
N ILE A 195 5.56 2.95 -1.55
CA ILE A 195 4.91 1.72 -1.07
C ILE A 195 4.31 1.99 0.31
N LEU A 196 3.09 1.53 0.51
CA LEU A 196 2.42 1.45 1.80
C LEU A 196 2.34 -0.02 2.20
N GLY A 197 3.19 -0.42 3.13
CA GLY A 197 3.20 -1.77 3.68
C GLY A 197 1.97 -2.08 4.55
N LEU A 198 1.36 -3.24 4.32
CA LEU A 198 0.20 -3.79 5.06
C LEU A 198 0.53 -5.10 5.79
N GLY A 199 1.81 -5.49 5.82
CA GLY A 199 2.33 -6.59 6.62
C GLY A 199 2.41 -6.25 8.11
N PHE A 200 2.86 -7.21 8.91
CA PHE A 200 2.93 -7.05 10.36
C PHE A 200 4.19 -6.28 10.81
N GLN A 201 4.17 -5.69 12.01
CA GLN A 201 5.26 -4.87 12.52
C GLN A 201 6.60 -5.63 12.65
N GLU A 202 6.58 -6.95 12.83
CA GLU A 202 7.77 -7.81 13.02
C GLU A 202 8.77 -7.73 11.86
N ILE A 203 8.30 -7.43 10.64
CA ILE A 203 9.17 -7.26 9.45
C ILE A 203 9.38 -5.79 9.06
N SER A 204 8.95 -4.85 9.92
CA SER A 204 9.13 -3.42 9.69
C SER A 204 10.56 -3.01 10.01
N VAL A 205 11.25 -2.43 9.02
CA VAL A 205 12.57 -1.81 9.26
C VAL A 205 12.44 -0.74 10.34
N GLY A 206 13.39 -0.74 11.28
CA GLY A 206 13.38 0.19 12.42
C GLY A 206 12.26 -0.05 13.43
N GLY A 207 11.50 -1.15 13.33
CA GLY A 207 10.38 -1.45 14.23
C GLY A 207 9.23 -0.43 14.13
N ALA A 208 9.14 0.32 13.03
CA ALA A 208 8.11 1.33 12.84
C ALA A 208 6.71 0.70 12.81
N VAL A 209 5.74 1.32 13.50
CA VAL A 209 4.36 0.84 13.53
C VAL A 209 3.72 1.01 12.14
N PRO A 210 3.22 -0.06 11.48
CA PRO A 210 2.60 0.05 10.17
C PRO A 210 1.34 0.94 10.17
N VAL A 211 0.95 1.43 8.98
CA VAL A 211 -0.22 2.29 8.80
C VAL A 211 -1.49 1.60 9.28
N TRP A 212 -1.65 0.32 8.93
CA TRP A 212 -2.78 -0.52 9.34
C TRP A 212 -2.91 -0.60 10.86
N ASP A 213 -1.82 -0.89 11.57
CA ASP A 213 -1.80 -0.96 13.03
C ASP A 213 -2.21 0.37 13.67
N ASN A 214 -1.76 1.50 13.11
CA ASN A 214 -2.17 2.81 13.59
C ASN A 214 -3.65 3.10 13.31
N MET A 215 -4.22 2.66 12.17
CA MET A 215 -5.66 2.75 11.92
C MET A 215 -6.48 2.02 12.99
N VAL A 216 -6.07 0.77 13.31
CA VAL A 216 -6.71 -0.05 14.35
C VAL A 216 -6.57 0.62 15.72
N LYS A 217 -5.35 0.99 16.13
CA LYS A 217 -5.06 1.58 17.44
C LYS A 217 -5.75 2.92 17.67
N GLN A 218 -5.93 3.71 16.61
CA GLN A 218 -6.61 5.01 16.67
C GLN A 218 -8.14 4.89 16.54
N GLY A 219 -8.69 3.67 16.39
CA GLY A 219 -10.13 3.44 16.27
C GLY A 219 -10.73 4.03 14.99
N LEU A 220 -9.94 4.10 13.91
CA LEU A 220 -10.36 4.71 12.65
C LEU A 220 -11.20 3.77 11.77
N ILE A 221 -11.19 2.47 12.08
CA ILE A 221 -11.88 1.43 11.34
C ILE A 221 -12.80 0.64 12.27
N LYS A 222 -13.93 0.19 11.72
CA LYS A 222 -14.97 -0.51 12.48
C LYS A 222 -14.57 -1.94 12.83
N GLU A 223 -14.05 -2.67 11.86
CA GLU A 223 -13.59 -4.04 12.00
C GLU A 223 -12.08 -4.10 11.71
N PRO A 224 -11.29 -4.89 12.45
CA PRO A 224 -9.86 -5.06 12.19
C PRO A 224 -9.62 -6.00 11.00
N VAL A 225 -10.28 -5.68 9.89
CA VAL A 225 -10.20 -6.35 8.59
C VAL A 225 -9.91 -5.34 7.49
N PHE A 226 -9.07 -5.73 6.53
CA PHE A 226 -9.01 -5.09 5.23
C PHE A 226 -9.17 -6.13 4.11
N SER A 227 -9.63 -5.69 2.95
CA SER A 227 -9.88 -6.58 1.82
C SER A 227 -9.51 -5.95 0.50
N PHE A 228 -9.15 -6.80 -0.47
CA PHE A 228 -8.85 -6.39 -1.84
C PHE A 228 -9.85 -7.02 -2.80
N TRP A 229 -10.23 -6.27 -3.82
CA TRP A 229 -10.81 -6.74 -5.06
C TRP A 229 -9.94 -6.23 -6.21
N PHE A 230 -9.51 -7.13 -7.09
CA PHE A 230 -8.75 -6.76 -8.28
C PHE A 230 -9.60 -7.02 -9.52
N ASN A 231 -9.93 -5.95 -10.24
CA ASN A 231 -10.58 -6.10 -11.53
C ASN A 231 -9.59 -6.70 -12.53
N ARG A 232 -10.04 -7.75 -13.21
CA ARG A 232 -9.27 -8.43 -14.26
C ARG A 232 -9.59 -7.89 -15.64
N ASN A 233 -10.77 -7.30 -15.81
CA ASN A 233 -11.18 -6.74 -17.08
C ASN A 233 -10.53 -5.38 -17.29
N GLU A 234 -9.65 -5.28 -18.27
CA GLU A 234 -8.91 -4.05 -18.58
C GLU A 234 -9.80 -3.00 -19.27
N GLU A 235 -10.94 -3.41 -19.82
CA GLU A 235 -11.85 -2.54 -20.57
C GLU A 235 -12.77 -1.71 -19.67
N ASP A 236 -12.93 -2.10 -18.40
CA ASP A 236 -13.90 -1.49 -17.47
C ASP A 236 -13.41 -0.16 -16.85
N GLY A 237 -12.16 0.24 -17.09
CA GLY A 237 -11.57 1.47 -16.57
C GLY A 237 -11.29 1.50 -15.06
N GLU A 238 -11.94 0.62 -14.28
CA GLU A 238 -11.68 0.39 -12.85
C GLU A 238 -10.63 -0.72 -12.67
N GLY A 239 -9.56 -0.44 -11.93
CA GLY A 239 -8.53 -1.44 -11.66
C GLY A 239 -8.87 -2.38 -10.50
N GLY A 240 -9.56 -1.88 -9.48
CA GLY A 240 -9.89 -2.66 -8.29
C GLY A 240 -10.31 -1.77 -7.14
N GLU A 241 -10.42 -2.36 -5.95
CA GLU A 241 -10.79 -1.68 -4.71
C GLU A 241 -10.00 -2.29 -3.56
N ILE A 242 -9.50 -1.46 -2.64
CA ILE A 242 -9.13 -1.90 -1.29
C ILE A 242 -10.13 -1.30 -0.30
N VAL A 243 -10.58 -2.11 0.65
CA VAL A 243 -11.48 -1.70 1.72
C VAL A 243 -10.77 -1.85 3.05
N PHE A 244 -10.72 -0.78 3.84
CA PHE A 244 -10.33 -0.82 5.24
C PHE A 244 -11.58 -0.82 6.12
N GLY A 245 -11.61 -1.68 7.14
CA GLY A 245 -12.72 -1.77 8.08
C GLY A 245 -13.83 -2.75 7.68
N GLY A 246 -13.59 -3.63 6.71
CA GLY A 246 -14.54 -4.67 6.29
C GLY A 246 -14.33 -5.19 4.86
N VAL A 247 -15.40 -5.72 4.28
CA VAL A 247 -15.43 -6.36 2.97
C VAL A 247 -16.64 -5.89 2.17
N ASP A 248 -16.45 -5.61 0.87
CA ASP A 248 -17.58 -5.32 -0.01
C ASP A 248 -18.26 -6.61 -0.52
N PRO A 249 -19.52 -6.89 -0.16
CA PRO A 249 -20.26 -8.04 -0.67
C PRO A 249 -20.51 -8.02 -2.18
N SER A 250 -20.34 -6.87 -2.85
CA SER A 250 -20.49 -6.80 -4.31
C SER A 250 -19.35 -7.51 -5.07
N HIS A 251 -18.19 -7.68 -4.43
CA HIS A 251 -16.95 -8.11 -5.06
C HIS A 251 -16.60 -9.60 -4.86
N TYR A 252 -17.48 -10.39 -4.24
CA TYR A 252 -17.31 -11.83 -4.10
C TYR A 252 -18.63 -12.60 -4.21
N LYS A 253 -18.54 -13.91 -4.43
CA LYS A 253 -19.70 -14.82 -4.45
C LYS A 253 -19.48 -15.93 -3.43
N GLY A 254 -20.54 -16.34 -2.75
CA GLY A 254 -20.47 -17.40 -1.74
C GLY A 254 -19.85 -16.94 -0.43
N LYS A 255 -19.10 -17.83 0.23
CA LYS A 255 -18.44 -17.57 1.52
C LYS A 255 -16.93 -17.59 1.36
N HIS A 256 -16.24 -16.80 2.18
CA HIS A 256 -14.79 -16.87 2.30
C HIS A 256 -14.36 -18.16 3.02
N THR A 257 -13.28 -18.76 2.54
CA THR A 257 -12.55 -19.81 3.28
C THR A 257 -11.42 -19.12 4.04
N TYR A 258 -11.48 -19.19 5.37
CA TYR A 258 -10.46 -18.60 6.24
C TYR A 258 -9.43 -19.64 6.63
N VAL A 259 -8.17 -19.25 6.57
CA VAL A 259 -7.02 -20.03 7.04
C VAL A 259 -6.22 -19.17 8.02
N PRO A 260 -5.72 -19.75 9.12
CA PRO A 260 -5.00 -18.97 10.12
C PRO A 260 -3.63 -18.54 9.60
N VAL A 261 -3.18 -17.37 10.05
CA VAL A 261 -1.78 -16.95 9.88
C VAL A 261 -0.88 -17.86 10.72
N THR A 262 0.12 -18.45 10.10
CA THR A 262 1.05 -19.42 10.74
C THR A 262 2.26 -18.74 11.37
N GLN A 263 2.72 -17.64 10.78
CA GLN A 263 3.87 -16.87 11.27
C GLN A 263 3.57 -15.38 11.17
N LYS A 264 3.54 -14.71 12.32
CA LYS A 264 3.39 -13.24 12.37
C LYS A 264 4.66 -12.58 11.83
N GLY A 265 4.44 -11.61 10.95
CA GLY A 265 5.45 -10.99 10.10
C GLY A 265 4.90 -10.84 8.69
N TYR A 266 4.51 -11.96 8.09
CA TYR A 266 3.87 -12.00 6.79
C TYR A 266 2.42 -12.47 6.91
N TRP A 267 1.60 -12.15 5.90
CA TRP A 267 0.31 -12.80 5.68
C TRP A 267 0.54 -14.20 5.09
N GLN A 268 1.14 -15.07 5.90
CA GLN A 268 1.55 -16.43 5.56
C GLN A 268 0.60 -17.46 6.17
N PHE A 269 0.18 -18.41 5.36
CA PHE A 269 -0.62 -19.56 5.80
C PHE A 269 -0.11 -20.86 5.16
N GLU A 270 -0.43 -21.98 5.80
CA GLU A 270 -0.13 -23.32 5.28
C GLU A 270 -1.04 -23.62 4.09
N MET A 271 -0.44 -24.01 2.97
CA MET A 271 -1.16 -24.44 1.78
C MET A 271 -0.92 -25.93 1.56
N GLY A 272 -2.00 -26.65 1.26
CA GLY A 272 -1.93 -28.05 0.84
C GLY A 272 -1.27 -28.22 -0.53
N ASP A 273 -1.46 -29.40 -1.10
CA ASP A 273 -0.85 -29.77 -2.38
C ASP A 273 -1.36 -28.90 -3.55
N VAL A 274 -0.45 -28.63 -4.50
CA VAL A 274 -0.77 -27.97 -5.75
C VAL A 274 -1.01 -29.03 -6.81
N LEU A 275 -2.14 -28.92 -7.52
CA LEU A 275 -2.51 -29.85 -8.59
C LEU A 275 -2.25 -29.22 -9.96
N ILE A 276 -1.64 -29.97 -10.87
CA ILE A 276 -1.51 -29.63 -12.29
C ILE A 276 -2.28 -30.67 -13.10
N ASP A 277 -3.30 -30.23 -13.84
CA ASP A 277 -4.23 -31.12 -14.56
C ASP A 277 -4.80 -32.25 -13.67
N GLY A 278 -5.06 -31.93 -12.39
CA GLY A 278 -5.59 -32.87 -11.40
C GLY A 278 -4.55 -33.83 -10.80
N GLN A 279 -3.29 -33.73 -11.20
CA GLN A 279 -2.19 -34.54 -10.67
C GLN A 279 -1.47 -33.82 -9.53
N THR A 280 -1.19 -34.56 -8.46
CA THR A 280 -0.42 -34.06 -7.31
C THR A 280 1.00 -33.68 -7.73
N THR A 281 1.49 -32.56 -7.21
CA THR A 281 2.92 -32.19 -7.31
C THR A 281 3.72 -32.74 -6.13
N GLY A 282 3.07 -33.37 -5.15
CA GLY A 282 3.68 -33.93 -3.95
C GLY A 282 4.29 -32.88 -3.02
N THR A 283 3.90 -31.62 -3.16
CA THR A 283 4.58 -30.49 -2.52
C THR A 283 3.63 -29.74 -1.60
N VAL A 284 3.97 -29.65 -0.31
CA VAL A 284 3.32 -28.73 0.65
C VAL A 284 4.05 -27.39 0.58
N LEU A 285 3.30 -26.30 0.48
CA LEU A 285 3.85 -24.96 0.27
C LEU A 285 3.43 -24.00 1.38
N LEU A 286 4.30 -23.05 1.69
CA LEU A 286 3.93 -21.84 2.42
C LEU A 286 3.61 -20.75 1.40
N LEU A 287 2.42 -20.16 1.51
CA LEU A 287 2.02 -19.07 0.62
C LEU A 287 2.13 -17.73 1.35
N PHE A 288 2.99 -16.85 0.83
CA PHE A 288 3.06 -15.46 1.23
C PHE A 288 2.14 -14.66 0.33
N TYR A 289 1.13 -14.00 0.90
CA TYR A 289 0.34 -13.09 0.10
C TYR A 289 1.07 -11.76 -0.08
N SER A 290 1.53 -11.49 -1.31
CA SER A 290 1.89 -10.15 -1.77
C SER A 290 0.99 -9.81 -2.95
N PRO A 291 0.39 -8.61 -3.00
CA PRO A 291 -0.62 -8.25 -4.01
C PRO A 291 0.00 -8.01 -5.39
N CYS A 292 1.31 -8.27 -5.56
CA CYS A 292 1.97 -8.30 -6.86
C CYS A 292 1.61 -9.53 -7.71
N SER A 293 0.76 -10.46 -7.23
CA SER A 293 0.27 -11.61 -8.01
C SER A 293 -1.27 -11.61 -8.14
N PRO A 294 -1.83 -11.69 -9.37
CA PRO A 294 -3.25 -11.47 -9.63
C PRO A 294 -4.07 -12.74 -9.41
N THR A 295 -4.59 -12.98 -8.21
CA THR A 295 -5.77 -13.84 -8.03
C THR A 295 -6.79 -13.20 -7.06
N ALA A 296 -7.96 -13.81 -6.86
CA ALA A 296 -9.16 -13.50 -6.02
C ALA A 296 -9.39 -12.15 -5.24
N ALA A 297 -10.61 -12.00 -4.73
CA ALA A 297 -10.88 -11.09 -3.62
C ALA A 297 -10.36 -11.73 -2.32
N TYR A 298 -9.63 -10.97 -1.50
CA TYR A 298 -9.02 -11.48 -0.27
C TYR A 298 -9.43 -10.65 0.92
N CYS A 299 -9.59 -11.31 2.06
CA CYS A 299 -9.95 -10.72 3.34
C CYS A 299 -8.84 -11.05 4.34
N PHE A 300 -8.26 -10.03 4.95
CA PHE A 300 -7.20 -10.15 5.94
C PHE A 300 -7.73 -9.65 7.28
N SER A 301 -7.63 -10.46 8.32
CA SER A 301 -8.06 -10.14 9.68
C SER A 301 -6.96 -10.42 10.68
N LEU A 302 -6.84 -9.59 11.72
CA LEU A 302 -6.01 -9.87 12.90
C LEU A 302 -6.63 -10.93 13.81
#